data_AF-A0A4Q2JR16-F1
#
_entry.id   AF-A0A4Q2JR16-F1
#
_cell.length_a   1.000
_cell.length_b   1.000
_cell.length_c   1.000
_cell.angle_alpha   90.00
_cell.angle_beta   90.00
_cell.angle_gamma   90.00
#
_symmetry.space_group_name_H-M   'P 1'
#
loop_
_entity.id
_entity.type
_entity.pdbx_description
1 polymer ?
#
loop_
_entity_poly.entity_id
_entity_poly.type
_entity_poly.pdbx_seq_one_letter_code
_entity_poly.pdbx_strand_id
1 'polypeptide(L)'
;MAKLRVHTDRIEVHLTPAEKSLALRSADLVVQRDDIRSATITDDPWIWIRGIRRRGTEVPLVVAVGVWKYHGGSDFVIVKGKRQAVVLELAAGEFTRIILSTNHAAELIDRLKLTATPDIVEGD
;
A
#
# COMPACT_ATOMS: atom_id res chain seq x y z
N MET A 1 -10.81 -0.10 -9.10
CA MET A 1 -9.88 -0.37 -8.00
C MET A 1 -8.74 0.62 -8.11
N ALA A 2 -8.12 0.98 -6.99
CA ALA A 2 -6.94 1.82 -7.01
C ALA A 2 -5.92 1.29 -8.02
N LYS A 3 -5.30 2.21 -8.76
CA LYS A 3 -4.27 1.90 -9.74
C LYS A 3 -2.92 2.28 -9.18
N LEU A 4 -1.97 1.36 -9.24
CA LEU A 4 -0.58 1.65 -8.95
C LEU A 4 0.11 2.13 -10.22
N ARG A 5 0.80 3.26 -10.13
CA ARG A 5 1.80 3.68 -11.10
C ARG A 5 3.16 3.58 -10.47
N VAL A 6 4.06 2.90 -11.16
CA VAL A 6 5.45 2.72 -10.72
C VAL A 6 6.31 3.60 -11.59
N HIS A 7 7.01 4.53 -10.96
CA HIS A 7 8.01 5.41 -11.58
C HIS A 7 9.41 4.97 -11.12
N THR A 8 10.45 5.62 -11.63
CA THR A 8 11.83 5.29 -11.28
C THR A 8 12.15 5.59 -9.82
N ASP A 9 11.63 6.69 -9.30
CA ASP A 9 11.90 7.27 -7.97
C ASP A 9 10.77 7.00 -6.96
N ARG A 10 9.54 6.81 -7.44
CA ARG A 10 8.34 6.73 -6.58
C ARG A 10 7.29 5.75 -7.09
N ILE A 11 6.34 5.44 -6.23
CA ILE A 11 5.07 4.82 -6.59
C ILE A 11 3.91 5.76 -6.27
N GLU A 12 2.89 5.74 -7.11
CA GLU A 12 1.65 6.49 -6.92
C GLU A 12 0.48 5.51 -6.82
N VAL A 13 -0.32 5.61 -5.76
CA VAL A 13 -1.56 4.87 -5.58
C VAL A 13 -2.72 5.80 -5.89
N HIS A 14 -3.24 5.70 -7.11
CA HIS A 14 -4.38 6.48 -7.55
C HIS A 14 -5.68 5.87 -7.04
N LEU A 15 -6.37 6.61 -6.18
CA LEU A 15 -7.63 6.19 -5.61
C LEU A 15 -8.77 6.45 -6.59
N THR A 16 -9.70 5.51 -6.70
CA THR A 16 -10.96 5.79 -7.40
C THR A 16 -11.79 6.81 -6.60
N PRO A 17 -12.76 7.51 -7.24
CA PRO A 17 -13.66 8.41 -6.52
C PRO A 17 -14.39 7.75 -5.34
N ALA A 18 -14.81 6.48 -5.50
CA ALA A 18 -15.41 5.71 -4.41
C ALA A 18 -14.42 5.45 -3.27
N GLU A 19 -13.17 5.12 -3.58
CA GLU A 19 -12.12 4.91 -2.56
C GLU A 19 -11.78 6.22 -1.84
N LYS A 20 -11.73 7.35 -2.54
CA LYS A 20 -11.57 8.69 -1.94
C LYS A 20 -12.69 9.01 -0.95
N SER A 21 -13.93 8.78 -1.38
CA SER A 21 -15.12 8.95 -0.52
C SER A 21 -15.05 8.03 0.70
N LEU A 22 -14.81 6.73 0.50
CA LEU A 22 -14.70 5.76 1.60
C LEU A 22 -13.52 6.04 2.53
N ALA A 23 -12.40 6.57 2.04
CA ALA A 23 -11.23 6.93 2.85
C ALA A 23 -11.42 8.27 3.60
N LEU A 24 -12.43 9.06 3.22
CA LEU A 24 -12.57 10.46 3.62
C LEU A 24 -11.29 11.28 3.28
N ARG A 25 -10.74 11.05 2.08
CA ARG A 25 -9.50 11.66 1.56
C ARG A 25 -9.66 12.03 0.09
N SER A 26 -9.19 13.21 -0.32
CA SER A 26 -9.22 13.67 -1.72
C SER A 26 -7.94 13.36 -2.50
N ALA A 27 -6.79 13.31 -1.84
CA ALA A 27 -5.49 13.09 -2.45
C ALA A 27 -5.17 11.61 -2.66
N ASP A 28 -4.46 11.32 -3.75
CA ASP A 28 -3.80 10.03 -3.98
C ASP A 28 -2.62 9.84 -3.01
N LEU A 29 -2.01 8.65 -3.00
CA LEU A 29 -0.80 8.40 -2.22
C LEU A 29 0.42 8.43 -3.12
N VAL A 30 1.49 9.03 -2.63
CA VAL A 30 2.81 9.02 -3.27
C VAL A 30 3.81 8.52 -2.24
N VAL A 31 4.61 7.54 -2.62
CA VAL A 31 5.63 6.92 -1.75
C VAL A 31 6.93 6.86 -2.53
N GLN A 32 8.02 7.38 -1.94
CA GLN A 32 9.35 7.25 -2.55
C GLN A 32 9.78 5.79 -2.49
N ARG A 33 10.45 5.32 -3.54
CA ARG A 33 10.89 3.91 -3.59
C ARG A 33 11.93 3.60 -2.53
N ASP A 34 12.80 4.55 -2.24
CA ASP A 34 13.81 4.44 -1.18
C ASP A 34 13.18 4.32 0.22
N ASP A 35 11.92 4.76 0.37
CA ASP A 35 11.17 4.59 1.60
C ASP A 35 10.49 3.21 1.71
N ILE A 36 10.45 2.39 0.65
CA ILE A 36 9.81 1.06 0.70
C ILE A 36 10.79 0.06 1.29
N ARG A 37 10.51 -0.41 2.51
CA ARG A 37 11.33 -1.40 3.21
C ARG A 37 11.07 -2.82 2.72
N SER A 38 9.82 -3.13 2.46
CA SER A 38 9.42 -4.44 1.96
C SER A 38 8.07 -4.38 1.26
N ALA A 39 7.83 -5.38 0.42
CA ALA A 39 6.57 -5.58 -0.25
C ALA A 39 6.18 -7.07 -0.18
N THR A 40 5.03 -7.36 0.44
CA THR A 40 4.56 -8.73 0.69
C THR A 40 3.20 -8.94 0.04
N ILE A 41 3.05 -10.03 -0.71
CA ILE A 41 1.76 -10.45 -1.26
C ILE A 41 1.04 -11.29 -0.19
N THR A 42 -0.25 -11.03 0.02
CA THR A 42 -1.09 -11.81 0.94
C THR A 42 -2.44 -12.12 0.32
N ASP A 43 -2.90 -13.36 0.47
CA ASP A 43 -4.27 -13.78 0.09
C ASP A 43 -5.29 -13.51 1.21
N ASP A 44 -4.82 -13.26 2.43
CA ASP A 44 -5.64 -12.83 3.55
C ASP A 44 -5.20 -11.43 4.02
N PRO A 45 -5.78 -10.35 3.48
CA PRO A 45 -5.39 -8.99 3.85
C PRO A 45 -5.95 -8.54 5.20
N TRP A 46 -7.01 -9.18 5.71
CA TRP A 46 -7.71 -8.72 6.92
C TRP A 46 -6.84 -8.89 8.17
N ILE A 47 -6.01 -9.95 8.21
CA ILE A 47 -5.09 -10.21 9.34
C ILE A 47 -3.99 -9.14 9.48
N TRP A 48 -3.76 -8.34 8.44
CA TRP A 48 -2.75 -7.28 8.46
C TRP A 48 -3.28 -5.96 9.01
N ILE A 49 -4.61 -5.80 9.10
CA ILE A 49 -5.25 -4.61 9.66
C ILE A 49 -5.10 -4.65 11.16
N ARG A 50 -4.49 -3.59 11.71
CA ARG A 50 -4.19 -3.47 13.15
C ARG A 50 -4.55 -2.10 13.67
N GLY A 51 -4.66 -1.99 14.98
CA GLY A 51 -4.96 -0.73 15.65
C GLY A 51 -6.42 -0.30 15.46
N ILE A 52 -6.66 1.00 15.61
CA ILE A 52 -8.00 1.59 15.65
C ILE A 52 -8.23 2.43 14.41
N ARG A 53 -9.34 2.22 13.71
CA ARG A 53 -9.77 3.04 12.57
C ARG A 53 -9.95 4.50 13.01
N ARG A 54 -9.17 5.42 12.42
CA ARG A 54 -9.26 6.87 12.68
C ARG A 54 -10.09 7.62 11.65
N ARG A 55 -9.95 7.24 10.38
CA ARG A 55 -10.68 7.85 9.26
C ARG A 55 -11.02 6.77 8.24
N GLY A 56 -12.16 6.93 7.60
CA GLY A 56 -12.60 6.07 6.51
C GLY A 56 -13.67 5.07 6.92
N THR A 57 -13.92 4.08 6.07
CA THR A 57 -15.07 3.17 6.16
C THR A 57 -14.63 1.73 6.34
N GLU A 58 -15.38 1.00 7.16
CA GLU A 58 -15.19 -0.43 7.36
C GLU A 58 -16.55 -1.13 7.41
N VAL A 59 -16.68 -2.16 6.58
CA VAL A 59 -17.70 -3.20 6.68
C VAL A 59 -16.93 -4.53 6.72
N PRO A 60 -16.89 -5.22 7.87
CA PRO A 60 -16.06 -6.41 8.05
C PRO A 60 -16.22 -7.43 6.91
N LEU A 61 -15.09 -7.96 6.44
CA LEU A 61 -14.98 -8.92 5.33
C LEU A 61 -15.47 -8.43 3.95
N VAL A 62 -16.02 -7.22 3.86
CA VAL A 62 -16.53 -6.62 2.60
C VAL A 62 -15.59 -5.52 2.12
N VAL A 63 -15.31 -4.53 2.96
CA VAL A 63 -14.46 -3.39 2.59
C VAL A 63 -13.85 -2.74 3.83
N ALA A 64 -12.56 -2.39 3.76
CA ALA A 64 -11.90 -1.51 4.71
C ALA A 64 -11.07 -0.50 3.93
N VAL A 65 -11.42 0.79 3.99
CA VAL A 65 -10.76 1.85 3.24
C VAL A 65 -10.54 3.06 4.14
N GLY A 66 -9.29 3.48 4.34
CA GLY A 66 -8.96 4.63 5.18
C GLY A 66 -7.69 4.45 6.00
N VAL A 67 -7.66 5.07 7.18
CA VAL A 67 -6.49 5.19 8.05
C VAL A 67 -6.73 4.48 9.38
N TRP A 68 -5.84 3.56 9.73
CA TRP A 68 -5.78 2.88 11.02
C TRP A 68 -4.58 3.37 11.82
N LYS A 69 -4.78 3.70 13.09
CA LYS A 69 -3.73 4.21 13.98
C LYS A 69 -3.39 3.16 15.03
N TYR A 70 -2.09 2.98 15.26
CA TYR A 70 -1.56 2.17 16.35
C TYR A 70 -0.43 2.95 17.04
N HIS A 71 0.21 2.35 18.05
CA HIS A 71 1.23 3.05 18.86
C HIS A 71 2.45 3.51 18.04
N GLY A 72 2.80 2.79 16.97
CA GLY A 72 4.01 3.04 16.17
C GLY A 72 3.78 3.88 14.91
N GLY A 73 2.54 4.25 14.60
CA GLY A 73 2.26 4.96 13.36
C GLY A 73 0.82 4.87 12.89
N SER A 74 0.64 5.09 11.60
CA SER A 74 -0.64 4.98 10.91
C SER A 74 -0.46 4.08 9.69
N ASP A 75 -1.41 3.20 9.44
CA ASP A 75 -1.46 2.38 8.24
C ASP A 75 -2.58 2.91 7.33
N PHE A 76 -2.34 2.95 6.02
CA PHE A 76 -3.38 3.20 5.04
C PHE A 76 -3.87 1.87 4.46
N VAL A 77 -5.18 1.69 4.44
CA VAL A 77 -5.82 0.42 4.11
C VAL A 77 -6.76 0.63 2.94
N ILE A 78 -6.66 -0.23 1.92
CA ILE A 78 -7.66 -0.46 0.88
C ILE A 78 -7.82 -1.97 0.71
N VAL A 79 -8.67 -2.57 1.53
CA VAL A 79 -9.00 -3.99 1.48
C VAL A 79 -10.42 -4.17 0.94
N LYS A 80 -10.59 -5.08 -0.02
CA LYS A 80 -11.88 -5.33 -0.68
C LYS A 80 -12.16 -6.83 -0.77
N GLY A 81 -13.14 -7.29 0.00
CA GLY A 81 -13.51 -8.70 0.08
C GLY A 81 -12.33 -9.57 0.54
N LYS A 82 -12.23 -10.76 -0.05
CA LYS A 82 -11.11 -11.70 0.14
C LYS A 82 -10.05 -11.60 -0.96
N ARG A 83 -9.93 -10.43 -1.58
CA ARG A 83 -9.01 -10.24 -2.69
C ARG A 83 -7.58 -10.17 -2.18
N GLN A 84 -6.66 -10.81 -2.91
CA GLN A 84 -5.22 -10.66 -2.69
C GLN A 84 -4.82 -9.19 -2.59
N ALA A 85 -3.85 -8.91 -1.72
CA ALA A 85 -3.32 -7.58 -1.52
C ALA A 85 -1.80 -7.58 -1.52
N VAL A 86 -1.23 -6.40 -1.74
CA VAL A 86 0.16 -6.12 -1.40
C VAL A 86 0.20 -5.30 -0.12
N VAL A 87 1.08 -5.69 0.77
CA VAL A 87 1.44 -4.96 2.00
C VAL A 87 2.81 -4.33 1.77
N LEU A 88 2.86 -3.00 1.79
CA LEU A 88 4.09 -2.23 1.70
C LEU A 88 4.44 -1.71 3.08
N GLU A 89 5.61 -2.07 3.60
CA GLU A 89 6.16 -1.45 4.81
C GLU A 89 7.03 -0.26 4.42
N LEU A 90 6.83 0.87 5.10
CA LEU A 90 7.43 2.15 4.73
C LEU A 90 8.37 2.67 5.83
N ALA A 91 9.45 3.31 5.41
CA ALA A 91 10.45 3.92 6.28
C ALA A 91 10.12 5.37 6.66
N ALA A 92 9.44 6.08 5.77
CA ALA A 92 9.07 7.48 5.95
C ALA A 92 7.72 7.78 5.28
N GLY A 93 7.26 9.02 5.48
CA GLY A 93 5.98 9.51 4.96
C GLY A 93 4.84 9.48 5.97
N GLU A 94 3.62 9.68 5.48
CA GLU A 94 2.40 9.77 6.30
C GLU A 94 2.02 8.42 6.95
N PHE A 95 2.38 7.33 6.29
CA PHE A 95 1.99 5.98 6.69
C PHE A 95 3.21 5.10 6.90
N THR A 96 3.14 4.24 7.90
CA THR A 96 4.13 3.19 8.14
C THR A 96 3.88 1.96 7.28
N ARG A 97 2.66 1.78 6.82
CA ARG A 97 2.26 0.66 5.96
C ARG A 97 1.13 1.05 5.02
N ILE A 98 1.14 0.49 3.82
CA ILE A 98 0.01 0.52 2.89
C ILE A 98 -0.44 -0.92 2.63
N ILE A 99 -1.72 -1.22 2.86
CA ILE A 99 -2.33 -2.51 2.49
C ILE A 99 -3.27 -2.25 1.32
N LEU A 100 -3.02 -2.87 0.17
CA LEU A 100 -3.73 -2.58 -1.06
C LEU A 100 -4.19 -3.85 -1.77
N SER A 101 -5.49 -4.13 -1.75
CA SER A 101 -6.10 -5.13 -2.61
C SER A 101 -5.87 -4.80 -4.08
N THR A 102 -5.37 -5.76 -4.85
CA THR A 102 -5.03 -5.61 -6.27
C THR A 102 -5.17 -6.94 -7.00
N ASN A 103 -5.42 -6.90 -8.31
CA ASN A 103 -5.30 -8.08 -9.19
C ASN A 103 -3.88 -8.26 -9.75
N HIS A 104 -2.99 -7.30 -9.51
CA HIS A 104 -1.68 -7.19 -10.18
C HIS A 104 -0.55 -7.22 -9.14
N ALA A 105 -0.67 -8.05 -8.10
CA ALA A 105 0.29 -8.07 -7.00
C ALA A 105 1.68 -8.53 -7.47
N ALA A 106 1.75 -9.65 -8.20
CA ALA A 106 3.00 -10.17 -8.74
C ALA A 106 3.69 -9.16 -9.67
N GLU A 107 2.93 -8.57 -10.61
CA GLU A 107 3.44 -7.56 -11.54
C GLU A 107 3.99 -6.33 -10.80
N LEU A 108 3.35 -5.92 -9.70
CA LEU A 108 3.85 -4.82 -8.88
C LEU A 108 5.22 -5.17 -8.26
N ILE A 109 5.35 -6.36 -7.66
CA ILE A 109 6.60 -6.80 -7.05
C ILE A 109 7.72 -6.86 -8.10
N ASP A 110 7.43 -7.38 -9.30
CA ASP A 110 8.41 -7.46 -10.37
C ASP A 110 8.86 -6.07 -10.82
N ARG A 111 7.92 -5.13 -11.02
CA ARG A 111 8.26 -3.73 -11.32
C ARG A 111 9.04 -3.05 -10.18
N LEU A 112 8.78 -3.43 -8.92
CA LEU A 112 9.54 -2.93 -7.77
C LEU A 112 10.99 -3.42 -7.79
N LYS A 113 11.23 -4.67 -8.20
CA LYS A 113 12.58 -5.25 -8.33
C LYS A 113 13.33 -4.75 -9.56
N LEU A 114 12.67 -4.67 -10.71
CA LEU A 114 13.30 -4.32 -12.00
C LEU A 114 13.85 -2.90 -12.06
N THR A 115 13.49 -2.04 -11.12
CA THR A 115 14.04 -0.67 -11.03
C THR A 115 14.98 -0.47 -9.85
N ALA A 116 15.10 -1.46 -8.95
CA ALA A 116 16.26 -1.50 -8.08
C ALA A 116 17.45 -1.82 -9.00
N THR A 117 18.22 -0.79 -9.36
CA THR A 117 19.49 -0.97 -10.06
C THR A 117 20.27 -2.04 -9.30
N PRO A 118 20.73 -3.13 -9.94
CA PRO A 118 21.63 -4.02 -9.25
C PRO A 118 22.83 -3.18 -8.84
N ASP A 119 23.13 -3.12 -7.54
CA ASP A 119 24.43 -2.65 -7.07
C ASP A 119 25.47 -3.56 -7.73
N ILE A 120 26.01 -3.10 -8.86
CA ILE A 120 27.18 -3.69 -9.46
C ILE A 120 28.31 -3.28 -8.52
N VAL A 121 28.57 -4.12 -7.52
CA VAL A 121 29.78 -4.04 -6.71
C VAL A 121 30.91 -4.47 -7.63
N GLU A 122 31.38 -3.53 -8.44
CA GLU A 122 32.61 -3.65 -9.20
C GLU A 122 33.73 -3.24 -8.23
N GLY A 123 34.36 -4.26 -7.64
CA GLY A 123 35.46 -4.12 -6.70
C GLY A 123 36.59 -5.07 -7.08
N ASP A 124 37.64 -4.44 -7.64
CA ASP A 124 39.03 -4.86 -7.94
C ASP A 124 39.53 -6.21 -7.40
#